data_AF-A0A5B7FIG3-F1
#
_entry.id   AF-A0A5B7FIG3-F1
#
_cell.length_a   1.000
_cell.length_b   1.000
_cell.length_c   1.000
_cell.angle_alpha   90.00
_cell.angle_beta   90.00
_cell.angle_gamma   90.00
#
_symmetry.space_group_name_H-M   'P 1'
#
loop_
_entity.id
_entity.type
_entity.pdbx_description
1 polymer ?
#
loop_
_entity_poly.entity_id
_entity_poly.type
_entity_poly.pdbx_seq_one_letter_code
_entity_poly.pdbx_strand_id
1 'polypeptide(L)'
;MQDREVAHKNYLSLPSPESHTLYISARNHAKSVLQLAKHSFINRKYQNLSNSNSPRDFRHLIKNISNNFTSSSFPPLFHPHGTTAISSVSNYTLDLGLSLSLLPLTISLKFS
;
A
#
# COMPACT_ATOMS: atom_id res chain seq x y z
N MET A 1 -11.41 15.29 11.27
CA MET A 1 -12.09 15.16 9.94
C MET A 1 -13.15 16.24 9.80
N GLN A 2 -14.01 16.44 10.81
CA GLN A 2 -14.99 17.54 10.89
C GLN A 2 -14.39 18.90 10.54
N ASP A 3 -13.24 19.27 11.13
CA ASP A 3 -12.60 20.57 10.91
C ASP A 3 -12.21 20.82 9.45
N ARG A 4 -11.78 19.77 8.74
CA ARG A 4 -11.46 19.86 7.30
C ARG A 4 -12.71 20.16 6.49
N GLU A 5 -13.83 19.52 6.82
CA GLU A 5 -15.09 19.68 6.10
C GLU A 5 -15.72 21.05 6.38
N VAL A 6 -15.68 21.51 7.63
CA VAL A 6 -16.12 22.85 8.01
C VAL A 6 -15.27 23.91 7.28
N ALA A 7 -13.95 23.80 7.31
CA ALA A 7 -13.06 24.74 6.61
C ALA A 7 -13.28 24.71 5.08
N HIS A 8 -13.54 23.53 4.52
CA HIS A 8 -13.84 23.39 3.08
C HIS A 8 -15.14 24.08 2.70
N LYS A 9 -16.20 23.90 3.49
CA LYS A 9 -17.49 24.56 3.26
C LYS A 9 -17.38 26.09 3.37
N ASN A 10 -16.61 26.59 4.34
CA ASN A 10 -16.36 28.02 4.50
C ASN A 10 -15.55 28.61 3.34
N TYR A 11 -14.54 27.88 2.85
CA TYR A 11 -13.79 28.30 1.66
C TYR A 11 -14.68 28.38 0.41
N LEU A 12 -15.59 27.42 0.23
CA LEU A 12 -16.52 27.42 -0.91
C LEU A 12 -17.59 28.51 -0.83
N SER A 13 -18.08 28.84 0.37
CA SER A 13 -19.09 29.89 0.54
C SER A 13 -18.49 31.30 0.41
N LEU A 14 -17.27 31.49 0.91
CA LEU A 14 -16.61 32.79 0.89
C LEU A 14 -15.10 32.61 0.59
N PRO A 15 -14.74 32.55 -0.70
CA PRO A 15 -13.36 32.39 -1.12
C PRO A 15 -12.57 33.65 -0.76
N SER A 16 -11.74 33.55 0.27
CA SER A 16 -10.82 34.61 0.70
C SER A 16 -9.44 34.00 0.96
N PRO A 17 -8.38 34.82 0.98
CA PRO A 17 -7.05 34.32 1.34
C PRO A 17 -7.04 33.61 2.70
N GLU A 18 -7.82 34.11 3.66
CA GLU A 18 -7.92 33.57 5.02
C GLU A 18 -8.69 32.24 5.06
N SER A 19 -9.83 32.13 4.36
CA SER A 19 -10.56 30.87 4.30
C SER A 19 -9.77 29.79 3.57
N HIS A 20 -8.98 30.19 2.56
CA HIS A 20 -8.07 29.29 1.84
C HIS A 20 -6.93 28.77 2.72
N THR A 21 -6.23 29.62 3.48
CA THR A 21 -5.14 29.19 4.37
C THR A 21 -5.64 28.26 5.48
N LEU A 22 -6.82 28.55 6.04
CA LEU A 22 -7.48 27.69 7.02
C LEU A 22 -7.82 26.30 6.43
N TYR A 23 -8.40 26.25 5.23
CA TYR A 23 -8.71 24.99 4.57
C TYR A 23 -7.46 24.15 4.29
N ILE A 24 -6.40 24.76 3.74
CA ILE A 24 -5.14 24.07 3.45
C ILE A 24 -4.51 23.52 4.75
N SER A 25 -4.52 24.30 5.81
CA SER A 25 -4.00 23.89 7.12
C SER A 25 -4.79 22.70 7.67
N ALA A 26 -6.13 22.77 7.66
CA ALA A 26 -7.00 21.69 8.12
C ALA A 26 -6.82 20.41 7.28
N ARG A 27 -6.65 20.55 5.95
CA ARG A 27 -6.38 19.43 5.04
C ARG A 27 -5.04 18.77 5.32
N ASN A 28 -3.98 19.54 5.49
CA ASN A 28 -2.64 19.03 5.79
C ASN A 28 -2.60 18.35 7.16
N HIS A 29 -3.25 18.95 8.16
CA HIS A 29 -3.40 18.35 9.49
C HIS A 29 -4.13 17.00 9.41
N ALA A 30 -5.27 16.92 8.72
CA ALA A 30 -6.00 15.67 8.54
C ALA A 30 -5.15 14.59 7.84
N LYS A 31 -4.35 14.98 6.83
CA LYS A 31 -3.42 14.07 6.15
C LYS A 31 -2.33 13.54 7.10
N SER A 32 -1.75 14.41 7.92
CA SER A 32 -0.74 14.04 8.91
C SER A 32 -1.31 13.07 9.95
N VAL A 33 -2.48 13.37 10.51
CA VAL A 33 -3.18 12.49 11.47
C VAL A 33 -3.43 11.11 10.87
N LEU A 34 -3.89 11.04 9.62
CA LEU A 34 -4.15 9.77 8.94
C LEU A 34 -2.85 8.97 8.72
N GLN A 35 -1.77 9.64 8.31
CA GLN A 35 -0.47 8.99 8.15
C GLN A 35 0.04 8.43 9.49
N LEU A 36 -0.03 9.22 10.56
CA LEU A 36 0.37 8.79 11.89
C LEU A 36 -0.45 7.59 12.38
N ALA A 37 -1.78 7.64 12.21
CA ALA A 37 -2.66 6.54 12.57
C ALA A 37 -2.32 5.26 11.79
N LYS A 38 -2.03 5.38 10.49
CA LYS A 38 -1.59 4.26 9.65
C LYS A 38 -0.28 3.67 10.16
N HIS A 39 0.72 4.51 10.42
CA HIS A 39 2.02 4.06 10.93
C HIS A 39 1.89 3.38 12.30
N SER A 40 1.11 3.96 13.21
CA SER A 40 0.83 3.39 14.53
C SER A 40 0.13 2.03 14.42
N PHE A 41 -0.88 1.92 13.54
CA PHE A 41 -1.58 0.67 13.31
C PHE A 41 -0.65 -0.44 12.80
N ILE A 42 0.18 -0.13 11.80
CA ILE A 42 1.16 -1.07 11.23
C ILE A 42 2.16 -1.49 12.30
N ASN A 43 2.72 -0.54 13.04
CA ASN A 43 3.70 -0.83 14.08
C ASN A 43 3.09 -1.72 15.19
N ARG A 44 1.87 -1.42 15.63
CA ARG A 44 1.16 -2.26 16.61
C ARG A 44 0.91 -3.67 16.09
N LYS A 45 0.50 -3.82 14.82
CA LYS A 45 0.33 -5.13 14.19
C LYS A 45 1.64 -5.89 14.11
N TYR A 46 2.74 -5.22 13.75
CA TYR A 46 4.08 -5.80 13.70
C TYR A 46 4.49 -6.33 15.08
N GLN A 47 4.36 -5.51 16.13
CA GLN A 47 4.71 -5.92 17.51
C GLN A 47 3.85 -7.10 18.00
N ASN A 48 2.55 -7.10 17.72
CA ASN A 48 1.68 -8.22 18.10
C ASN A 48 2.07 -9.53 17.40
N LEU A 49 2.57 -9.45 16.17
CA LEU A 49 3.06 -10.62 15.43
C LEU A 49 4.43 -11.06 15.91
N SER A 50 5.37 -10.13 16.14
CA SER A 50 6.73 -10.45 16.60
C SER A 50 6.73 -11.07 18.00
N ASN A 51 5.80 -10.65 18.86
CA ASN A 51 5.68 -11.15 20.23
C ASN A 51 4.74 -12.37 20.32
N SER A 52 4.14 -12.81 19.20
CA SER A 52 3.29 -14.00 19.20
C SER A 52 4.12 -15.26 19.03
N ASN A 53 3.99 -16.17 20.00
CA ASN A 53 4.53 -17.53 19.91
C ASN A 53 3.54 -18.51 19.25
N SER A 54 2.48 -18.01 18.60
CA SER A 54 1.43 -18.85 18.00
C SER A 54 1.70 -19.08 16.51
N PRO A 55 1.98 -20.33 16.09
CA PRO A 55 2.09 -20.67 14.66
C PRO A 55 0.81 -20.39 13.88
N ARG A 56 -0.35 -20.33 14.57
CA ARG A 56 -1.63 -20.00 13.95
C ARG A 56 -1.70 -18.55 13.51
N ASP A 57 -1.18 -17.61 14.29
CA ASP A 57 -1.21 -16.17 13.94
C ASP A 57 -0.38 -15.90 12.69
N PHE A 58 0.79 -16.55 12.61
CA PHE A 58 1.62 -16.56 11.40
C PHE A 58 0.91 -17.20 10.22
N ARG A 59 0.28 -18.37 10.39
CA ARG A 59 -0.48 -19.04 9.31
C ARG A 59 -1.64 -18.18 8.80
N HIS A 60 -2.37 -17.52 9.69
CA HIS A 60 -3.46 -16.61 9.31
C HIS A 60 -2.93 -15.39 8.55
N LEU A 61 -1.80 -14.83 8.97
CA LEU A 61 -1.12 -13.75 8.24
C LEU A 61 -0.75 -14.19 6.82
N ILE A 62 -0.05 -15.32 6.68
CA ILE A 62 0.36 -15.86 5.38
C ILE A 62 -0.86 -16.07 4.48
N LYS A 63 -1.94 -16.67 4.99
CA LYS A 63 -3.19 -16.84 4.23
C LYS A 63 -3.79 -15.52 3.78
N ASN A 64 -3.87 -14.52 4.67
CA ASN A 64 -4.43 -13.22 4.33
C ASN A 64 -3.58 -12.47 3.30
N ILE A 65 -2.25 -12.60 3.37
CA ILE A 65 -1.33 -12.05 2.36
C ILE A 65 -1.56 -12.78 1.02
N SER A 66 -1.49 -14.10 1.01
CA SER A 66 -1.67 -14.92 -0.21
C SER A 66 -3.01 -14.65 -0.91
N ASN A 67 -4.10 -14.53 -0.17
CA ASN A 67 -5.43 -14.26 -0.74
C ASN A 67 -5.51 -12.90 -1.48
N ASN A 68 -4.72 -11.91 -1.05
CA ASN A 68 -4.62 -10.63 -1.75
C ASN A 68 -3.77 -10.71 -3.03
N PHE A 69 -2.85 -11.68 -3.14
CA PHE A 69 -2.01 -11.88 -4.33
C PHE A 69 -2.59 -12.90 -5.34
N THR A 70 -3.41 -13.84 -4.90
CA THR A 70 -4.12 -14.78 -5.79
C THR A 70 -5.32 -14.14 -6.51
N SER A 71 -5.79 -12.98 -6.03
CA SER A 71 -6.86 -12.20 -6.64
C SER A 71 -6.32 -11.12 -7.59
N SER A 72 -5.28 -11.44 -8.36
CA SER A 72 -4.73 -10.50 -9.33
C SER A 72 -5.74 -10.27 -10.46
N SER A 73 -6.20 -9.02 -10.65
CA SER A 73 -7.00 -8.65 -11.81
C SER A 73 -6.18 -8.57 -13.11
N PHE A 74 -4.86 -8.79 -13.04
CA PHE A 74 -4.03 -8.79 -14.23
C PHE A 74 -4.26 -10.09 -15.00
N PRO A 75 -4.57 -10.01 -16.32
CA PRO A 75 -4.70 -11.21 -17.13
C PRO A 75 -3.37 -11.98 -17.11
N PRO A 76 -3.42 -13.32 -17.21
CA PRO A 76 -2.20 -14.12 -17.27
C PRO A 76 -1.31 -13.61 -18.41
N LEU A 77 -0.03 -13.37 -18.11
CA LEU A 77 0.95 -13.06 -19.14
C LEU A 77 1.19 -14.34 -19.95
N PHE A 78 0.69 -14.35 -21.19
CA PHE A 78 0.91 -15.43 -22.13
C PHE A 78 2.21 -15.20 -22.89
N HIS A 79 3.04 -16.24 -22.99
CA HIS A 79 4.13 -16.25 -23.96
C HIS A 79 3.54 -16.30 -25.38
N PRO A 80 4.27 -15.82 -26.40
CA PRO A 80 3.85 -15.96 -27.80
C PRO A 80 3.54 -17.40 -28.24
N HIS A 81 4.06 -18.39 -27.50
CA HIS A 81 3.83 -19.82 -27.70
C HIS A 81 2.64 -20.39 -26.89
N GLY A 82 1.82 -19.54 -26.26
CA GLY A 82 0.60 -19.94 -25.56
C GLY A 82 0.78 -20.47 -24.13
N THR A 83 2.01 -20.48 -23.62
CA THR A 83 2.32 -20.91 -22.24
C THR A 83 2.13 -19.77 -21.24
N THR A 84 1.46 -20.04 -20.11
CA THR A 84 1.26 -19.08 -19.02
C THR A 84 2.55 -18.88 -18.22
N ALA A 85 2.97 -17.64 -17.99
CA ALA A 85 4.10 -17.33 -17.12
C ALA A 85 3.74 -17.60 -15.65
N ILE A 86 4.32 -18.65 -15.06
CA ILE A 86 4.09 -19.10 -13.67
C ILE A 86 5.09 -18.54 -12.65
N SER A 87 5.99 -17.64 -13.08
CA SER A 87 7.01 -17.02 -12.22
C SER A 87 7.20 -15.54 -12.56
N SER A 88 7.36 -14.71 -11.53
CA SER A 88 7.72 -13.28 -11.66
C SER A 88 9.16 -13.06 -12.13
N VAL A 89 9.96 -14.13 -12.27
CA VAL A 89 11.29 -14.09 -12.89
C VAL A 89 11.11 -14.32 -14.39
N SER A 90 10.55 -13.34 -15.09
CA SER A 90 10.70 -13.27 -16.55
C SER A 90 11.38 -11.94 -16.87
N ASN A 91 12.60 -12.03 -17.40
CA ASN A 91 13.26 -10.90 -18.03
C ASN A 91 12.54 -10.68 -19.36
N TYR A 92 11.56 -9.79 -19.40
CA TYR A 92 11.02 -9.28 -20.65
C TYR A 92 11.76 -8.00 -21.01
N THR A 93 12.48 -8.04 -22.12
CA THR A 93 13.00 -6.82 -22.77
C THR A 93 11.82 -6.17 -23.49
N LEU A 94 11.18 -5.19 -22.86
CA LEU A 94 10.26 -4.31 -23.58
C LEU A 94 11.12 -3.38 -24.44
N ASP A 95 11.03 -3.51 -25.76
CA ASP A 95 11.70 -2.64 -26.73
C ASP A 95 11.01 -1.25 -26.76
N LEU A 96 11.15 -0.53 -25.64
CA LEU A 96 10.69 0.84 -25.44
C LEU A 96 11.64 1.63 -24.53
N GLY A 97 12.91 1.20 -24.42
CA GLY A 97 14.00 2.02 -23.88
C GLY A 97 13.87 2.42 -22.39
N LEU A 98 13.14 1.67 -21.56
CA LEU A 98 13.07 1.92 -20.11
C LEU A 98 13.39 0.66 -19.32
N SER A 99 14.60 0.61 -18.77
CA SER A 99 15.01 -0.39 -17.77
C SER A 99 14.35 -0.06 -16.43
N LEU A 100 13.24 -0.72 -16.10
CA LEU A 100 12.73 -0.77 -14.72
C LEU A 100 13.32 -2.01 -14.04
N SER A 101 14.38 -1.83 -13.25
CA SER A 101 14.79 -2.85 -12.29
C SER A 101 13.78 -2.89 -11.15
N LEU A 102 12.73 -3.71 -11.26
CA LEU A 102 12.01 -4.18 -10.08
C LEU A 102 12.91 -5.20 -9.38
N LEU A 103 13.67 -4.74 -8.38
CA LEU A 103 14.32 -5.62 -7.43
C LEU A 103 13.27 -6.54 -6.80
N PRO A 104 13.39 -7.88 -6.90
CA PRO A 104 12.53 -8.77 -6.14
C PRO A 104 12.84 -8.56 -4.66
N LEU A 105 11.83 -8.20 -3.87
CA LEU A 105 11.91 -8.22 -2.42
C LEU A 105 11.94 -9.70 -1.97
N THR A 106 13.10 -10.33 -2.04
CA THR A 106 13.28 -11.73 -1.59
C THR A 106 13.26 -11.76 -0.07
N ILE A 107 12.12 -12.14 0.52
CA ILE A 107 12.08 -12.55 1.93
C ILE A 107 12.63 -13.98 1.99
N SER A 108 13.91 -14.12 2.31
CA SER A 108 14.55 -15.42 2.54
C SER A 108 14.38 -15.79 4.03
N LEU A 109 13.48 -16.72 4.34
CA LEU A 109 13.39 -17.31 5.68
C LEU A 109 14.33 -18.52 5.73
N LYS A 110 15.49 -18.36 6.37
CA LYS A 110 16.34 -19.50 6.77
C LYS A 110 15.76 -20.10 8.05
N PHE A 111 15.41 -21.39 8.01
CA PHE A 111 15.20 -22.17 9.23
C PHE A 111 16.55 -22.77 9.64
N SER A 112 16.96 -22.52 10.88
CA SER A 112 18.09 -23.16 11.54
C SER A 112 17.65 -24.41 12.28
#